data_AF-T1D8H9-F1
#
_entry.id   AF-T1D8H9-F1
#
_cell.length_a   1.000
_cell.length_b   1.000
_cell.length_c   1.000
_cell.angle_alpha   90.00
_cell.angle_beta   90.00
_cell.angle_gamma   90.00
#
_symmetry.space_group_name_H-M   'P 1'
#
loop_
_entity.id
_entity.type
_entity.pdbx_description
1 polymer ?
#
loop_
_entity_poly.entity_id
_entity_poly.type
_entity_poly.pdbx_seq_one_letter_code
_entity_poly.pdbx_strand_id
1 'polypeptide(L)' 'RRARLAGPEVVVAIAVPGPVDPLAGVMDGAPNLPGWRMVPLRALVEAQLGCRCLIDHDASLAALGEHRRGAGRGVPTSST' A
#
# COMPACT_ATOMS: atom_id res chain seq x y z
N ARG A 1 -7.41 3.77 -30.20
CA ARG A 1 -7.93 4.31 -28.92
C ARG A 1 -9.18 3.52 -28.56
N ARG A 2 -9.10 2.49 -27.70
CA ARG A 2 -10.30 1.74 -27.26
C ARG A 2 -10.94 2.49 -26.10
N ALA A 3 -12.24 2.79 -26.21
CA ALA A 3 -13.02 3.29 -25.10
C ALA A 3 -13.04 2.23 -23.99
N ARG A 4 -12.58 2.60 -22.79
CA ARG A 4 -12.69 1.75 -21.60
C ARG A 4 -14.17 1.81 -21.19
N LEU A 5 -14.89 0.69 -21.27
CA LEU A 5 -16.22 0.58 -20.66
C LEU A 5 -16.05 0.80 -19.15
N ALA A 6 -16.91 1.62 -18.56
CA ALA A 6 -16.87 1.96 -17.13
C ALA A 6 -17.27 0.76 -16.27
N GLY A 7 -16.33 -0.17 -16.07
CA GLY A 7 -16.39 -1.17 -15.01
C GLY A 7 -15.91 -0.60 -13.68
N PRO A 8 -16.08 -1.34 -12.57
CA PRO A 8 -15.59 -0.90 -11.27
C PRO A 8 -14.08 -0.60 -11.32
N GLU A 9 -13.67 0.50 -10.69
CA GLU A 9 -12.25 0.80 -10.52
C GLU A 9 -11.62 -0.26 -9.61
N VAL A 10 -10.69 -1.03 -10.17
CA VAL A 10 -9.90 -1.99 -9.40
C VAL A 10 -8.68 -1.26 -8.86
N VAL A 11 -8.43 -1.38 -7.56
CA VAL A 11 -7.27 -0.81 -6.87
C VAL A 11 -6.59 -1.93 -6.10
N VAL A 12 -5.27 -1.98 -6.17
CA VAL A 12 -4.43 -2.89 -5.37
C VAL A 12 -3.84 -2.11 -4.21
N ALA A 13 -3.88 -2.68 -3.01
CA ALA A 13 -3.19 -2.15 -1.84
C ALA A 13 -2.21 -3.21 -1.32
N ILE A 14 -0.97 -2.81 -1.05
CA ILE A 14 0.11 -3.71 -0.63
C ILE A 14 0.66 -3.26 0.72
N ALA A 15 0.63 -4.17 1.69
CA ALA A 15 1.39 -4.05 2.92
C ALA A 15 2.83 -4.51 2.68
N VAL A 16 3.80 -3.66 3.00
CA VAL A 16 5.23 -4.00 2.81
C VAL A 16 5.97 -4.12 4.15
N PRO A 17 6.92 -5.06 4.25
CA PRO A 17 7.77 -5.19 5.42
C PRO A 17 8.89 -4.16 5.36
N GLY A 18 8.87 -3.17 6.25
CA GLY A 18 9.95 -2.19 6.40
C GLY A 18 9.69 -0.81 5.79
N PRO A 19 10.69 0.09 5.85
CA PRO A 19 10.50 1.49 5.53
C PRO A 19 10.01 1.73 4.11
N VAL A 20 8.92 2.49 4.01
CA VAL A 20 8.27 2.86 2.76
C VAL A 20 7.98 4.35 2.77
N ASP A 21 8.08 4.98 1.61
CA ASP A 21 7.48 6.28 1.33
C ASP A 21 6.15 6.05 0.61
N PRO A 22 5.00 6.13 1.33
CA PRO A 22 3.69 5.90 0.74
C PRO A 22 3.34 6.95 -0.32
N LEU A 23 3.86 8.18 -0.21
CA LEU A 23 3.58 9.25 -1.15
C LEU A 23 4.31 9.01 -2.48
N ALA A 24 5.61 8.72 -2.41
CA ALA A 24 6.39 8.39 -3.60
C ALA A 24 6.06 7.01 -4.16
N GLY A 25 5.50 6.10 -3.36
CA GLY A 25 5.27 4.71 -3.76
C GLY A 25 6.57 3.91 -3.89
N VAL A 26 7.56 4.25 -3.07
CA VAL A 26 8.90 3.66 -3.07
C VAL A 26 9.15 2.93 -1.76
N MET A 27 9.65 1.71 -1.85
CA MET A 27 10.13 0.96 -0.69
C MET A 27 11.62 1.26 -0.49
N ASP A 28 11.99 1.88 0.62
CA ASP A 28 13.37 2.28 0.90
C ASP A 28 14.24 1.06 1.21
N GLY A 29 13.69 0.06 1.90
CA GLY A 29 14.33 -1.22 2.12
C GLY A 29 13.47 -2.18 2.95
N ALA A 30 13.82 -3.45 2.92
CA ALA A 30 13.15 -4.50 3.68
C ALA A 30 14.20 -5.42 4.32
N PRO A 31 14.27 -5.51 5.66
CA PRO A 31 15.26 -6.36 6.34
C PRO A 31 15.21 -7.83 5.92
N ASN A 32 14.03 -8.30 5.51
CA ASN A 32 13.77 -9.66 5.09
C ASN A 32 13.83 -9.88 3.57
N LEU A 33 14.09 -8.84 2.76
CA LEU A 33 14.22 -8.96 1.30
C LEU A 33 15.58 -8.42 0.84
N PRO A 34 16.64 -9.26 0.85
CA PRO A 34 17.97 -8.85 0.43
C PRO A 34 17.98 -8.26 -0.99
N GLY A 35 18.71 -7.16 -1.17
CA GLY A 35 18.84 -6.47 -2.46
C GLY A 35 17.70 -5.48 -2.77
N TRP A 36 16.66 -5.42 -1.96
CA TRP A 36 15.62 -4.41 -2.13
C TRP A 36 16.07 -3.09 -1.50
N ARG A 37 16.40 -2.12 -2.35
CA ARG A 37 16.74 -0.75 -1.96
C ARG A 37 16.10 0.22 -2.95
N MET A 38 15.39 1.23 -2.46
CA MET A 38 14.75 2.26 -3.29
C MET A 38 13.89 1.67 -4.44
N VAL A 39 13.10 0.65 -4.14
CA VAL A 39 12.29 -0.06 -5.13
C VAL A 39 11.01 0.73 -5.44
N PRO A 40 10.76 1.17 -6.69
CA PRO A 40 9.55 1.92 -7.06
C PRO A 40 8.33 0.98 -7.19
N LEU A 41 7.95 0.32 -6.09
CA LEU A 41 7.01 -0.78 -6.07
C LEU A 41 5.64 -0.41 -6.64
N ARG A 42 5.13 0.79 -6.31
CA ARG A 42 3.86 1.28 -6.86
C ARG A 42 3.90 1.26 -8.39
N ALA A 43 4.91 1.92 -8.98
CA ALA A 43 5.03 2.04 -10.43
C ALA A 43 5.18 0.67 -11.11
N LEU A 44 5.96 -0.24 -10.53
CA LEU A 44 6.15 -1.60 -11.05
C LEU A 44 4.83 -2.38 -11.08
N VAL A 45 4.04 -2.31 -10.00
CA VAL A 45 2.75 -3.02 -9.91
C VAL A 45 1.70 -2.38 -10.81
N GLU A 46 1.62 -1.06 -10.87
CA GLU A 46 0.69 -0.35 -11.77
C GLU A 46 0.97 -0.67 -13.24
N ALA A 47 2.25 -0.70 -13.64
CA ALA A 47 2.66 -1.09 -14.98
C ALA A 47 2.27 -2.54 -15.31
N GLN A 48 2.41 -3.46 -14.35
CA GLN A 48 2.12 -4.88 -14.54
C GLN A 48 0.60 -5.16 -14.57
N LEU A 49 -0.19 -4.49 -13.73
CA LEU A 49 -1.61 -4.80 -13.53
C LEU A 49 -2.56 -3.84 -14.26
N GLY A 50 -2.08 -2.69 -14.73
CA GLY A 50 -2.90 -1.70 -15.44
C GLY A 50 -3.99 -1.07 -14.57
N CYS A 51 -3.78 -1.04 -13.26
CA CYS A 51 -4.70 -0.51 -12.26
C CYS A 51 -3.92 0.22 -11.16
N ARG A 52 -4.59 1.11 -10.42
CA ARG A 52 -3.96 1.92 -9.37
C ARG A 52 -3.41 1.05 -8.25
N CYS A 53 -2.23 1.37 -7.74
CA CYS A 53 -1.60 0.69 -6.62
C CYS A 53 -1.41 1.67 -5.45
N LEU A 54 -1.65 1.22 -4.23
CA LEU A 54 -1.32 1.88 -2.97
C LEU A 54 -0.35 0.99 -2.18
N ILE A 55 0.63 1.59 -1.52
CA ILE A 55 1.55 0.86 -0.65
C ILE A 55 1.66 1.58 0.69
N ASP A 56 1.81 0.82 1.77
CA ASP A 56 2.04 1.35 3.12
C ASP A 56 2.69 0.28 4.01
N HIS A 57 3.18 0.70 5.17
CA HIS A 57 3.82 -0.15 6.16
C HIS A 57 2.83 -1.14 6.78
N ASP A 58 3.24 -2.40 6.93
CA ASP A 58 2.39 -3.48 7.42
C ASP A 58 1.74 -3.19 8.78
N ALA A 59 2.48 -2.67 9.76
CA ALA A 59 1.96 -2.36 11.08
C ALA A 59 0.93 -1.23 11.04
N SER A 60 1.11 -0.24 10.15
CA SER A 60 0.15 0.85 9.95
C SER A 60 -1.16 0.32 9.39
N LEU A 61 -1.09 -0.57 8.40
CA LEU A 61 -2.27 -1.17 7.79
C LEU A 61 -2.97 -2.18 8.69
N ALA A 62 -2.21 -2.95 9.49
CA ALA A 62 -2.76 -3.82 10.52
C ALA A 62 -3.53 -3.01 11.57
N ALA A 63 -2.91 -1.94 12.10
CA ALA A 63 -3.56 -1.03 13.04
C ALA A 63 -4.81 -0.37 12.43
N LEU A 64 -4.76 0.05 11.16
CA LEU A 64 -5.92 0.57 10.44
C LEU A 64 -7.04 -0.47 10.31
N GLY A 65 -6.70 -1.72 10.02
CA GLY A 65 -7.65 -2.84 9.95
C GLY A 65 -8.33 -3.08 11.29
N GLU A 66 -7.54 -3.22 12.36
CA GLU A 66 -8.04 -3.40 13.73
C GLU A 66 -8.90 -2.22 14.19
N HIS A 67 -8.50 -1.00 13.89
CA HIS A 67 -9.27 0.20 14.20
C HIS A 67 -10.61 0.24 13.44
N ARG A 68 -10.63 -0.17 12.17
CA ARG A 68 -11.86 -0.13 11.36
C ARG A 68 -12.81 -1.29 11.66
N ARG A 69 -12.29 -2.49 11.91
CA ARG A 69 -13.07 -3.74 11.89
C ARG A 69 -12.74 -4.70 13.02
N GLY A 70 -11.69 -4.46 13.80
CA GLY A 70 -11.22 -5.37 14.84
C GLY A 70 -11.29 -4.77 16.23
N ALA A 71 -10.32 -5.14 17.06
CA ALA A 71 -10.28 -4.83 18.49
C ALA A 71 -10.04 -3.34 18.77
N GLY A 72 -9.44 -2.61 17.83
CA GLY A 72 -9.18 -1.17 17.94
C GLY A 72 -10.40 -0.29 17.67
N ARG A 73 -11.57 -0.85 17.35
CA ARG A 73 -12.74 -0.06 16.97
C ARG A 73 -13.24 0.82 18.11
N GLY A 74 -13.35 2.13 17.84
CA GLY A 74 -13.77 3.12 18.82
C GLY A 74 -12.64 3.65 19.71
N VAL A 75 -11.41 3.16 19.53
CA VAL A 75 -10.22 3.72 20.18
C VAL A 75 -9.74 4.93 19.38
N PRO A 76 -9.51 6.10 19.99
CA PRO A 76 -8.99 7.27 19.28
C PRO A 76 -7.64 6.97 18.62
N THR A 77 -7.47 7.41 17.38
CA THR A 77 -6.15 7.39 16.74
C THR A 77 -5.27 8.49 17.33
N SER A 78 -4.00 8.20 17.59
CA SER A 78 -3.03 9.13 18.20
C SER A 78 -2.65 10.36 17.35
N SER A 79 -3.33 10.59 16.23
CA SER A 79 -3.10 11.72 15.31
C SER A 79 -4.08 12.88 15.53
N THR A 80 -4.63 13.04 16.73
CA THR A 80 -5.47 14.18 17.13
C THR A 80 -5.06 14.66 18.52
#